data_AF-A0A2A4U151-F1
#
_entry.id   AF-A0A2A4U151-F1
#
_cell.length_a   1.000
_cell.length_b   1.000
_cell.length_c   1.000
_cell.angle_alpha   90.00
_cell.angle_beta   90.00
_cell.angle_gamma   90.00
#
_symmetry.space_group_name_H-M   'P 1'
#
loop_
_entity.id
_entity.type
_entity.pdbx_description
1 polymer ?
#
loop_
_entity_poly.entity_id
_entity_poly.type
_entity_poly.pdbx_seq_one_letter_code
_entity_poly.pdbx_strand_id
1 'polypeptide(L)'
;MWVDEQNREEALFRGYTVVDPATVITTHLTEVIKDNMPELLSYAETQKLIDELSDEHKKMVEDMIPAQISMGGVQRVLQNLLTERVSIRDLATILEGVSEACGMTRNVTMITEHVRARLARQVSDMNVNDDNVIILLSLSPDWEQKFSAALVGQGDDRQLSMPPTQLQEFITQLRNAYERQAMMGEVPVLLTSPGIRPYVRSIIERFRPSTVVMSQNEIHPKAKIKTVGQV
;
A
#
# COMPACT_ATOMS: atom_id res chain seq x y z
N MET A 1 -12.43 -13.10 -22.28
CA MET A 1 -13.25 -13.93 -23.19
C MET A 1 -12.38 -15.09 -23.62
N TRP A 2 -12.86 -16.33 -23.54
CA TRP A 2 -12.15 -17.47 -24.13
C TRP A 2 -12.54 -17.57 -25.61
N VAL A 3 -11.56 -17.81 -26.47
CA VAL A 3 -11.75 -17.98 -27.92
C VAL A 3 -11.00 -19.23 -28.37
N ASP A 4 -11.49 -19.89 -29.42
CA ASP A 4 -10.77 -20.98 -30.07
C ASP A 4 -9.45 -20.47 -30.67
N GLU A 5 -8.44 -21.34 -30.74
CA GLU A 5 -7.09 -21.01 -31.22
C GLU A 5 -7.09 -20.45 -32.66
N GLN A 6 -8.03 -20.90 -33.49
CA GLN A 6 -8.20 -20.43 -34.87
C GLN A 6 -8.54 -18.92 -34.94
N ASN A 7 -9.16 -18.37 -33.90
CA ASN A 7 -9.54 -16.96 -33.84
C ASN A 7 -8.43 -16.07 -33.25
N ARG A 8 -7.26 -16.65 -32.90
CA ARG A 8 -6.14 -15.92 -32.27
C ARG A 8 -5.62 -14.79 -33.15
N GLU A 9 -5.36 -15.06 -34.44
CA GLU A 9 -4.82 -14.05 -35.36
C GLU A 9 -5.81 -12.91 -35.57
N GLU A 10 -7.10 -13.22 -35.70
CA GLU A 10 -8.15 -12.20 -35.84
C GLU A 10 -8.26 -11.33 -34.57
N ALA A 11 -8.18 -11.93 -33.38
CA ALA A 11 -8.20 -11.19 -32.13
C ALA A 11 -7.00 -10.23 -32.00
N LEU A 12 -5.79 -10.69 -32.34
CA LEU A 12 -4.60 -9.84 -32.38
C LEU A 12 -4.73 -8.71 -33.40
N PHE A 13 -5.26 -9.00 -34.59
CA PHE A 13 -5.50 -7.98 -35.64
C PHE A 13 -6.48 -6.90 -35.19
N ARG A 14 -7.47 -7.25 -34.36
CA ARG A 14 -8.42 -6.30 -33.75
C ARG A 14 -7.85 -5.54 -32.53
N GLY A 15 -6.59 -5.75 -32.18
CA GLY A 15 -5.91 -5.05 -31.08
C GLY A 15 -6.16 -5.64 -29.69
N TYR A 16 -6.69 -6.86 -29.59
CA TYR A 16 -6.82 -7.54 -28.29
C TYR A 16 -5.49 -8.17 -27.87
N THR A 17 -5.20 -8.12 -26.57
CA THR A 17 -4.12 -8.91 -25.98
C THR A 17 -4.58 -10.37 -25.84
N VAL A 18 -3.95 -11.29 -26.58
CA VAL A 18 -4.23 -12.73 -26.49
C VAL A 18 -3.19 -13.41 -25.60
N VAL A 19 -3.64 -14.10 -24.57
CA VAL A 19 -2.83 -14.87 -23.62
C VAL A 19 -3.18 -16.35 -23.70
N ASP A 20 -2.19 -17.22 -23.55
CA ASP A 20 -2.41 -18.67 -23.54
C ASP A 20 -2.91 -19.15 -22.16
N PRO A 21 -3.49 -20.37 -22.06
CA PRO A 21 -4.00 -20.89 -20.79
C PRO A 21 -2.92 -20.98 -19.69
N ALA A 22 -1.68 -21.27 -20.07
CA ALA A 22 -0.57 -21.36 -19.11
C ALA A 22 -0.28 -19.99 -18.47
N THR A 23 -0.22 -18.92 -19.26
CA THR A 23 -0.05 -17.54 -18.79
C THR A 23 -1.20 -17.10 -17.90
N VAL A 24 -2.44 -17.50 -18.23
CA VAL A 24 -3.61 -17.25 -17.37
C VAL A 24 -3.41 -17.88 -15.99
N ILE A 25 -3.01 -19.16 -15.95
CA ILE A 25 -2.75 -19.88 -14.68
C ILE A 25 -1.61 -19.22 -13.90
N THR A 26 -0.48 -18.92 -14.55
CA THR A 26 0.68 -18.31 -13.89
C THR A 26 0.37 -16.91 -13.35
N THR A 27 -0.36 -16.10 -14.12
CA THR A 27 -0.78 -14.75 -13.68
C THR A 27 -1.74 -14.84 -12.50
N HIS A 28 -2.72 -15.74 -12.57
CA HIS A 28 -3.66 -15.96 -11.47
C HIS A 28 -2.95 -16.44 -10.20
N LEU A 29 -2.05 -17.43 -10.31
CA LEU A 29 -1.25 -17.92 -9.19
C LEU A 29 -0.39 -16.81 -8.58
N THR A 30 0.21 -15.96 -9.43
CA THR A 30 1.01 -14.82 -8.98
C THR A 30 0.18 -13.83 -8.15
N GLU A 31 -1.03 -13.50 -8.59
CA GLU A 31 -1.91 -12.60 -7.83
C GLU A 31 -2.40 -13.25 -6.54
N VAL A 32 -2.76 -14.54 -6.55
CA VAL A 32 -3.10 -15.28 -5.32
C VAL A 32 -1.96 -15.25 -4.32
N ILE A 33 -0.71 -15.48 -4.76
CA ILE A 33 0.46 -15.42 -3.87
C ILE A 33 0.65 -14.00 -3.32
N LYS A 34 0.53 -12.96 -4.16
CA LYS A 34 0.64 -11.56 -3.71
C LYS A 34 -0.39 -11.19 -2.67
N ASP A 35 -1.64 -11.62 -2.85
CA ASP A 35 -2.72 -11.34 -1.90
C ASP A 35 -2.53 -12.03 -0.55
N ASN A 36 -1.79 -13.15 -0.51
CA ASN A 36 -1.53 -13.92 0.70
C ASN A 36 -0.08 -13.76 1.22
N MET A 37 0.73 -12.89 0.60
CA MET A 37 2.14 -12.71 0.96
C MET A 37 2.37 -12.35 2.45
N PRO A 38 1.54 -11.51 3.09
CA PRO A 38 1.67 -11.22 4.52
C PRO A 38 1.57 -12.48 5.39
N GLU A 39 0.70 -13.42 5.02
CA GLU A 39 0.49 -14.68 5.75
C GLU A 39 1.64 -15.67 5.52
N LEU A 40 2.22 -15.65 4.32
CA LEU A 40 3.39 -16.47 3.97
C LEU A 40 4.66 -16.01 4.69
N LEU A 41 4.73 -14.73 5.08
CA LEU A 41 5.85 -14.18 5.84
C LEU A 41 5.78 -14.62 7.32
N SER A 42 6.24 -15.84 7.57
CA SER A 42 6.35 -16.40 8.92
C SER A 42 7.52 -15.80 9.70
N TYR A 43 7.61 -16.12 11.00
CA TYR A 43 8.76 -15.79 11.84
C TYR A 43 10.06 -16.35 11.24
N ALA A 44 10.04 -17.61 10.79
CA ALA A 44 11.21 -18.26 10.22
C ALA A 44 11.66 -17.62 8.91
N GLU A 45 10.73 -17.22 8.04
CA GLU A 45 11.06 -16.50 6.81
C GLU A 45 11.60 -15.09 7.11
N THR A 46 11.05 -14.41 8.11
CA THR A 46 11.58 -13.11 8.57
C THR A 46 13.01 -13.24 9.08
N GLN A 47 13.29 -14.27 9.88
CA GLN A 47 14.64 -14.55 10.37
C GLN A 47 15.61 -14.83 9.21
N LYS A 48 15.22 -15.68 8.24
CA LYS A 48 16.05 -15.95 7.05
C LYS A 48 16.39 -14.69 6.27
N LEU A 49 15.42 -13.80 6.06
CA LEU A 49 15.66 -12.53 5.36
C LEU A 49 16.69 -11.66 6.10
N ILE A 50 16.65 -11.63 7.44
CA ILE A 50 17.63 -10.92 8.26
C ILE A 50 19.00 -11.61 8.21
N ASP A 51 19.03 -12.94 8.23
CA ASP A 51 20.26 -13.74 8.16
C ASP A 51 20.97 -13.64 6.80
N GLU A 52 20.28 -13.19 5.75
CA GLU A 52 20.85 -12.93 4.41
C GLU A 52 21.45 -11.52 4.27
N LEU A 53 21.26 -10.63 5.24
CA LEU A 53 21.84 -9.29 5.23
C LEU A 53 23.38 -9.33 5.37
N SER A 54 24.04 -8.23 4.97
CA SER A 54 25.46 -8.05 5.22
C SER A 54 25.75 -7.93 6.72
N ASP A 55 26.99 -8.22 7.13
CA ASP A 55 27.41 -8.23 8.53
C ASP A 55 27.17 -6.89 9.23
N GLU A 56 27.35 -5.77 8.51
CA GLU A 56 27.09 -4.42 9.01
C GLU A 56 25.62 -4.22 9.38
N HIS A 57 24.70 -4.63 8.50
CA HIS A 57 23.26 -4.53 8.76
C HIS A 57 22.81 -5.52 9.82
N LYS A 58 23.39 -6.73 9.89
CA LYS A 58 23.09 -7.69 10.97
C LYS A 58 23.43 -7.12 12.33
N LYS A 59 24.59 -6.47 12.47
CA LYS A 59 24.98 -5.79 13.71
C LYS A 59 23.99 -4.70 14.11
N MET A 60 23.51 -3.91 13.16
CA MET A 60 22.44 -2.93 13.41
C MET A 60 21.15 -3.62 13.91
N VAL A 61 20.78 -4.76 13.33
CA VAL A 61 19.60 -5.53 13.76
C VAL A 61 19.78 -6.09 15.16
N GLU A 62 20.97 -6.58 15.51
CA GLU A 62 21.28 -7.06 16.88
C GLU A 62 21.17 -5.94 17.93
N ASP A 63 21.56 -4.71 17.58
CA ASP A 63 21.40 -3.55 18.47
C ASP A 63 19.93 -3.11 18.59
N MET A 64 19.12 -3.36 17.55
CA MET A 64 17.70 -2.99 17.48
C MET A 64 16.78 -4.03 18.13
N ILE A 65 17.05 -5.33 17.96
CA ILE A 65 16.20 -6.45 18.40
C ILE A 65 16.88 -7.19 19.56
N PRO A 66 16.23 -7.37 20.73
CA PRO A 66 14.86 -6.97 21.07
C PRO A 66 14.75 -5.58 21.74
N ALA A 67 15.85 -4.82 21.79
CA ALA A 67 15.98 -3.64 22.65
C ALA A 67 14.99 -2.51 22.32
N GLN A 68 14.78 -2.24 21.03
CA GLN A 68 13.89 -1.20 20.52
C GLN A 68 12.56 -1.77 20.03
N ILE A 69 12.61 -2.94 19.38
CA ILE A 69 11.45 -3.65 18.84
C ILE A 69 11.70 -5.16 18.87
N SER A 70 10.64 -5.96 19.05
CA SER A 70 10.76 -7.42 18.96
C SER A 70 10.84 -7.90 17.52
N MET A 71 11.35 -9.12 17.30
CA MET A 71 11.31 -9.77 15.99
C MET A 71 9.87 -9.84 15.43
N GLY A 72 8.89 -10.13 16.29
CA GLY A 72 7.47 -10.10 15.90
C GLY A 72 6.96 -8.72 15.50
N GLY A 73 7.49 -7.65 16.10
CA GLY A 73 7.21 -6.27 15.70
C GLY A 73 7.75 -5.96 14.30
N VAL A 74 8.99 -6.35 14.01
CA VAL A 74 9.60 -6.21 12.67
C VAL A 74 8.80 -7.01 11.64
N GLN A 75 8.50 -8.28 11.94
CA GLN A 75 7.64 -9.11 11.09
C GLN A 75 6.32 -8.41 10.79
N ARG A 76 5.66 -7.81 11.79
CA ARG A 76 4.39 -7.11 11.60
C ARG A 76 4.52 -5.87 10.71
N VAL A 77 5.62 -5.11 10.81
CA VAL A 77 5.89 -3.98 9.89
C VAL A 77 6.02 -4.50 8.45
N LEU A 78 6.83 -5.55 8.22
CA LEU A 78 7.01 -6.14 6.89
C LEU A 78 5.70 -6.69 6.33
N GLN A 79 4.89 -7.35 7.17
CA GLN A 79 3.56 -7.82 6.79
C GLN A 79 2.65 -6.67 6.39
N ASN A 80 2.62 -5.57 7.14
CA ASN A 80 1.80 -4.41 6.80
C ASN A 80 2.21 -3.80 5.44
N LEU A 81 3.52 -3.71 5.15
CA LEU A 81 4.02 -3.28 3.84
C LEU A 81 3.51 -4.21 2.74
N LEU A 82 3.63 -5.53 2.93
CA LEU A 82 3.16 -6.53 1.97
C LEU A 82 1.64 -6.53 1.78
N THR A 83 0.85 -6.26 2.83
CA THR A 83 -0.62 -6.14 2.74
C THR A 83 -1.03 -5.03 1.79
N GLU A 84 -0.21 -3.98 1.71
CA GLU A 84 -0.39 -2.86 0.78
C GLU A 84 0.44 -2.99 -0.50
N ARG A 85 0.91 -4.21 -0.77
CA ARG A 85 1.73 -4.59 -1.93
C ARG A 85 3.03 -3.79 -2.07
N VAL A 86 3.55 -3.20 -0.99
CA VAL A 86 4.86 -2.54 -0.98
C VAL A 86 5.97 -3.59 -0.92
N SER A 87 6.91 -3.53 -1.85
CA SER A 87 8.03 -4.47 -1.89
C SER A 87 8.94 -4.32 -0.66
N ILE A 88 9.35 -5.45 -0.09
CA ILE A 88 10.30 -5.52 1.04
C ILE A 88 11.72 -5.94 0.61
N ARG A 89 12.03 -5.87 -0.69
CA ARG A 89 13.34 -6.28 -1.22
C ARG A 89 14.48 -5.38 -0.75
N ASP A 90 14.21 -4.09 -0.56
CA ASP A 90 15.14 -3.15 0.05
C ASP A 90 15.05 -3.23 1.58
N LEU A 91 15.40 -4.40 2.13
CA LEU A 91 15.24 -4.70 3.55
C LEU A 91 16.13 -3.81 4.43
N ALA A 92 17.31 -3.44 3.95
CA ALA A 92 18.22 -2.54 4.66
C ALA A 92 17.57 -1.18 4.93
N THR A 93 17.07 -0.50 3.89
CA THR A 93 16.38 0.78 4.02
C THR A 93 15.14 0.69 4.93
N ILE A 94 14.42 -0.44 4.85
CA ILE A 94 13.26 -0.69 5.71
C ILE A 94 13.69 -0.77 7.18
N LEU A 95 14.71 -1.55 7.50
CA LEU A 95 15.16 -1.75 8.89
C LEU A 95 15.77 -0.48 9.49
N GLU A 96 16.49 0.32 8.70
CA GLU A 96 16.91 1.67 9.12
C GLU A 96 15.71 2.55 9.47
N GLY A 97 14.67 2.51 8.63
CA GLY A 97 13.42 3.22 8.88
C GLY A 97 12.70 2.75 10.14
N VAL A 98 12.69 1.44 10.40
CA VAL A 98 12.15 0.89 11.64
C VAL A 98 12.93 1.42 12.84
N SER A 99 14.27 1.37 12.80
CA SER A 99 15.11 1.83 13.91
C SER A 99 14.90 3.33 14.21
N GLU A 100 14.84 4.19 13.19
CA GLU A 100 14.50 5.61 13.37
C GLU A 100 13.12 5.79 14.04
N ALA A 101 12.11 5.06 13.55
CA ALA A 101 10.75 5.16 14.07
C ALA A 101 10.63 4.67 15.51
N CYS A 102 11.38 3.64 15.89
CA CYS A 102 11.42 3.14 17.27
C CYS A 102 11.94 4.17 18.28
N GLY A 103 12.72 5.17 17.83
CA GLY A 103 13.11 6.32 18.67
C GLY A 103 11.94 7.28 18.98
N MET A 104 10.84 7.19 18.22
CA MET A 104 9.70 8.11 18.31
C MET A 104 8.42 7.45 18.86
N THR A 105 8.19 6.17 18.57
CA THR A 105 6.94 5.46 18.84
C THR A 105 7.17 3.96 19.04
N ARG A 106 6.28 3.31 19.79
CA ARG A 106 6.21 1.83 19.86
C ARG A 106 5.04 1.25 19.06
N ASN A 107 4.20 2.11 18.48
CA ASN A 107 3.08 1.69 17.68
C ASN A 107 3.56 1.21 16.30
N VAL A 108 3.34 -0.08 16.03
CA VAL A 108 3.74 -0.74 14.78
C VAL A 108 3.11 -0.09 13.54
N THR A 109 1.87 0.38 13.61
CA THR A 109 1.22 1.11 12.51
C THR A 109 1.97 2.41 12.23
N MET A 110 2.31 3.19 13.25
CA MET A 110 3.05 4.44 13.06
C MET A 110 4.48 4.20 12.56
N ILE A 111 5.14 3.13 13.03
CA ILE A 111 6.42 2.68 12.49
C ILE A 111 6.29 2.34 10.99
N THR A 112 5.22 1.63 10.61
CA THR A 112 4.94 1.30 9.21
C THR A 112 4.77 2.57 8.38
N GLU A 113 4.01 3.56 8.85
CA GLU A 113 3.81 4.82 8.14
C GLU A 113 5.13 5.61 7.98
N HIS A 114 6.01 5.60 8.99
CA HIS A 114 7.35 6.21 8.87
C HIS A 114 8.21 5.51 7.82
N VAL A 115 8.23 4.17 7.84
CA VAL A 115 8.96 3.37 6.84
C VAL A 115 8.43 3.64 5.44
N ARG A 116 7.10 3.69 5.26
CA ARG A 116 6.49 4.01 3.96
C ARG A 116 6.88 5.39 3.45
N ALA A 117 6.95 6.40 4.34
CA ALA A 117 7.43 7.72 3.99
C ALA A 117 8.91 7.71 3.55
N ARG A 118 9.78 6.93 4.22
CA ARG A 118 11.18 6.72 3.75
C ARG A 118 11.25 6.05 2.38
N LEU A 119 10.29 5.17 2.09
CA LEU A 119 10.15 4.49 0.80
C LEU A 119 9.41 5.33 -0.26
N ALA A 120 9.21 6.65 -0.07
CA ALA A 120 8.44 7.50 -0.98
C ALA A 120 8.82 7.34 -2.46
N ARG A 121 10.11 7.18 -2.78
CA ARG A 121 10.57 6.90 -4.15
C ARG A 121 9.99 5.59 -4.68
N GLN A 122 10.20 4.49 -3.97
CA GLN A 122 9.70 3.18 -4.37
C GLN A 122 8.17 3.18 -4.48
N VAL A 123 7.48 3.72 -3.47
CA VAL A 123 6.01 3.77 -3.47
C VAL A 123 5.50 4.64 -4.62
N SER A 124 6.14 5.77 -4.92
CA SER A 124 5.79 6.59 -6.09
C SER A 124 6.00 5.85 -7.41
N ASP A 125 7.18 5.26 -7.61
CA ASP A 125 7.54 4.56 -8.86
C ASP A 125 6.66 3.32 -9.11
N MET A 126 6.13 2.69 -8.05
CA MET A 126 5.18 1.58 -8.17
C MET A 126 3.77 1.99 -8.63
N ASN A 127 3.46 3.30 -8.59
CA ASN A 127 2.12 3.83 -8.82
C ASN A 127 2.04 4.80 -10.00
N VAL A 128 3.09 4.89 -10.82
CA VAL A 128 3.04 5.64 -12.08
C VAL A 128 2.31 4.84 -13.16
N ASN A 129 1.60 5.54 -14.04
CA ASN A 129 1.05 4.97 -15.27
C ASN A 129 2.12 4.88 -16.38
N ASP A 130 1.72 4.44 -17.58
CA ASP A 130 2.60 4.33 -18.75
C ASP A 130 3.24 5.68 -19.17
N ASP A 131 2.62 6.81 -18.83
CA ASP A 131 3.15 8.17 -19.07
C ASP A 131 4.12 8.66 -17.97
N ASN A 132 4.46 7.79 -17.01
CA ASN A 132 5.27 8.10 -15.84
C ASN A 132 4.64 9.21 -14.96
N VAL A 133 3.31 9.16 -14.79
CA VAL A 133 2.52 10.09 -13.96
C VAL A 133 1.69 9.28 -12.97
N ILE A 134 1.66 9.72 -11.70
CA ILE A 134 0.76 9.18 -10.70
C ILE A 134 -0.59 9.89 -10.84
N ILE A 135 -1.63 9.12 -11.17
CA ILE A 135 -3.00 9.63 -11.27
C ILE A 135 -3.62 9.62 -9.87
N LEU A 136 -4.06 10.78 -9.40
CA LEU A 136 -4.52 10.97 -8.03
C LEU A 136 -6.00 11.31 -7.95
N LEU A 137 -6.69 10.66 -7.03
CA LEU A 137 -7.99 11.07 -6.52
C LEU A 137 -7.73 11.60 -5.11
N SER A 138 -7.95 12.88 -4.86
CA SER A 138 -7.63 13.46 -3.55
C SER A 138 -8.81 13.33 -2.58
N LEU A 139 -8.52 13.31 -1.29
CA LEU A 139 -9.56 13.45 -0.27
C LEU A 139 -9.99 14.93 -0.12
N SER A 140 -11.30 15.14 0.02
CA SER A 140 -11.97 16.24 0.70
C SER A 140 -11.24 17.04 1.77
N PRO A 141 -11.09 18.39 1.78
CA PRO A 141 -10.88 19.09 3.05
C PRO A 141 -11.93 18.71 4.12
N ASP A 142 -13.20 18.57 3.70
CA ASP A 142 -14.28 18.12 4.59
C ASP A 142 -14.03 16.71 5.12
N TRP A 143 -13.70 15.75 4.25
CA TRP A 143 -13.38 14.39 4.70
C TRP A 143 -12.09 14.32 5.51
N GLU A 144 -11.03 15.05 5.15
CA GLU A 144 -9.81 15.14 5.95
C GLU A 144 -10.12 15.65 7.36
N GLN A 145 -10.96 16.68 7.48
CA GLN A 145 -11.39 17.20 8.78
C GLN A 145 -12.24 16.18 9.55
N LYS A 146 -13.21 15.52 8.91
CA LYS A 146 -14.05 14.48 9.54
C LYS A 146 -13.21 13.32 10.05
N PHE A 147 -12.26 12.84 9.25
CA PHE A 147 -11.33 11.79 9.66
C PHE A 147 -10.46 12.26 10.84
N SER A 148 -9.85 13.44 10.72
CA SER A 148 -8.99 13.98 11.78
C SER A 148 -9.75 14.20 13.09
N ALA A 149 -10.99 14.69 13.05
CA ALA A 149 -11.82 14.92 14.23
C ALA A 149 -12.36 13.62 14.84
N ALA A 150 -12.52 12.56 14.02
CA ALA A 150 -12.92 11.24 14.47
C ALA A 150 -11.76 10.44 15.10
N LEU A 151 -10.51 10.89 14.99
CA LEU A 151 -9.39 10.26 15.70
C LEU A 151 -9.44 10.61 17.19
N VAL A 152 -9.71 9.60 18.01
CA VAL A 152 -9.75 9.71 19.47
C VAL A 152 -8.58 8.98 20.10
N GLY A 153 -8.14 9.43 21.28
CA GLY A 153 -6.96 8.89 21.97
C GLY A 153 -5.76 9.84 21.92
N GLN A 154 -4.65 9.43 22.54
CA GLN A 154 -3.41 10.22 22.59
C GLN A 154 -2.22 9.36 22.16
N GLY A 155 -1.23 10.00 21.53
CA GLY A 155 0.00 9.36 21.07
C GLY A 155 -0.28 8.10 20.24
N ASP A 156 0.20 6.98 20.75
CA ASP A 156 0.19 5.67 20.11
C ASP A 156 -1.17 4.95 20.18
N ASP A 157 -2.14 5.41 20.99
CA ASP A 157 -3.44 4.75 21.16
C ASP A 157 -4.57 5.39 20.34
N ARG A 158 -4.23 6.10 19.26
CA ARG A 158 -5.23 6.75 18.40
C ARG A 158 -6.06 5.73 17.63
N GLN A 159 -7.38 5.85 17.75
CA GLN A 159 -8.35 5.01 17.06
C GLN A 159 -9.37 5.88 16.31
N LEU A 160 -9.88 5.34 15.20
CA LEU A 160 -10.94 5.99 14.45
C LEU A 160 -12.30 5.71 15.10
N SER A 161 -12.94 6.76 15.59
CA SER A 161 -14.30 6.75 16.13
C SER A 161 -15.22 7.59 15.26
N MET A 162 -15.54 7.09 14.07
CA MET A 162 -16.43 7.74 13.12
C MET A 162 -17.84 7.14 13.18
N PRO A 163 -18.92 7.94 13.21
CA PRO A 163 -20.28 7.43 13.19
C PRO A 163 -20.55 6.55 11.95
N PRO A 164 -21.29 5.43 12.07
CA PRO A 164 -21.57 4.54 10.95
C PRO A 164 -22.23 5.23 9.75
N THR A 165 -23.05 6.24 9.98
CA THR A 165 -23.72 7.03 8.93
C THR A 165 -22.70 7.81 8.09
N GLN A 166 -21.71 8.44 8.72
CA GLN A 166 -20.64 9.15 8.02
C GLN A 166 -19.75 8.17 7.25
N LEU A 167 -19.45 7.00 7.83
CA LEU A 167 -18.70 5.96 7.11
C LEU A 167 -19.44 5.47 5.86
N GLN A 168 -20.75 5.24 5.94
CA GLN A 168 -21.57 4.84 4.80
C GLN A 168 -21.61 5.93 3.72
N GLU A 169 -21.72 7.19 4.12
CA GLU A 169 -21.64 8.34 3.22
C GLU A 169 -20.29 8.38 2.49
N PHE A 170 -19.18 8.27 3.23
CA PHE A 170 -17.82 8.22 2.67
C PHE A 170 -17.67 7.10 1.65
N ILE A 171 -18.10 5.88 2.00
CA ILE A 171 -18.00 4.71 1.13
C ILE A 171 -18.79 4.94 -0.17
N THR A 172 -19.98 5.52 -0.07
CA THR A 172 -20.83 5.80 -1.22
C THR A 172 -20.19 6.83 -2.15
N GLN A 173 -19.69 7.95 -1.59
CA GLN A 173 -19.02 8.99 -2.36
C GLN A 173 -17.73 8.47 -3.03
N LEU A 174 -16.94 7.69 -2.30
CA LEU A 174 -15.72 7.07 -2.80
C LEU A 174 -16.01 6.11 -3.97
N ARG A 175 -17.03 5.24 -3.84
CA ARG A 175 -17.44 4.33 -4.93
C ARG A 175 -17.84 5.10 -6.18
N ASN A 176 -18.70 6.10 -6.03
CA ASN A 176 -19.15 6.93 -7.14
C ASN A 176 -17.97 7.67 -7.81
N ALA A 177 -17.01 8.16 -7.03
CA ALA A 177 -15.82 8.81 -7.55
C ALA A 177 -14.96 7.83 -8.37
N TYR A 178 -14.69 6.64 -7.85
CA TYR A 178 -13.93 5.61 -8.58
C TYR A 178 -14.65 5.09 -9.82
N GLU A 179 -15.97 4.94 -9.79
CA GLU A 179 -16.76 4.54 -10.96
C GLU A 179 -16.64 5.57 -12.09
N ARG A 180 -16.73 6.87 -11.77
CA ARG A 180 -16.51 7.93 -12.76
C ARG A 180 -15.12 7.87 -13.39
N GLN A 181 -14.08 7.61 -12.59
CA GLN A 181 -12.71 7.52 -13.09
C GLN A 181 -12.51 6.26 -13.94
N ALA A 182 -13.09 5.13 -13.54
CA ALA A 182 -13.06 3.90 -14.32
C ALA A 182 -13.74 4.05 -15.69
N MET A 183 -14.82 4.85 -15.80
CA MET A 183 -15.45 5.17 -17.09
C MET A 183 -14.53 5.96 -18.03
N MET A 184 -13.54 6.66 -17.48
CA MET A 184 -12.51 7.38 -18.24
C MET A 184 -11.25 6.53 -18.47
N GLY A 185 -11.25 5.25 -18.05
CA GLY A 185 -10.10 4.36 -18.14
C GLY A 185 -9.02 4.58 -17.09
N GLU A 186 -9.30 5.40 -16.07
CA GLU A 186 -8.33 5.78 -15.03
C GLU A 186 -8.55 4.95 -13.76
N VAL A 187 -7.45 4.51 -13.14
CA VAL A 187 -7.46 3.82 -11.83
C VAL A 187 -6.57 4.61 -10.87
N PRO A 188 -7.10 5.71 -10.29
CA PRO A 188 -6.29 6.62 -9.50
C PRO A 188 -5.88 6.02 -8.14
N VAL A 189 -4.78 6.51 -7.60
CA VAL A 189 -4.42 6.34 -6.19
C VAL A 189 -5.22 7.34 -5.33
N LEU A 190 -5.76 6.90 -4.19
CA LEU A 190 -6.36 7.82 -3.23
C LEU A 190 -5.26 8.56 -2.46
N LEU A 191 -5.23 9.89 -2.54
CA LEU A 191 -4.31 10.72 -1.77
C LEU A 191 -4.97 11.28 -0.51
N THR A 192 -4.31 11.14 0.65
CA THR A 192 -4.75 11.70 1.93
C THR A 192 -3.60 12.44 2.65
N SER A 193 -3.92 13.17 3.71
CA SER A 193 -2.90 13.62 4.66
C SER A 193 -2.27 12.45 5.45
N PRO A 194 -0.99 12.58 5.90
CA PRO A 194 -0.27 11.50 6.58
C PRO A 194 -0.95 11.00 7.87
N GLY A 195 -1.52 11.91 8.66
CA GLY A 195 -2.09 11.56 9.97
C GLY A 195 -3.33 10.66 9.91
N ILE A 196 -4.01 10.59 8.76
CA ILE A 196 -5.26 9.84 8.60
C ILE A 196 -5.12 8.64 7.66
N ARG A 197 -4.03 8.55 6.89
CA ARG A 197 -3.83 7.52 5.85
C ARG A 197 -4.06 6.07 6.32
N PRO A 198 -3.49 5.58 7.45
CA PRO A 198 -3.69 4.20 7.88
C PRO A 198 -5.17 3.92 8.22
N TYR A 199 -5.88 4.91 8.76
CA TYR A 199 -7.30 4.79 9.10
C TYR A 199 -8.18 4.76 7.85
N VAL A 200 -7.91 5.65 6.89
CA VAL A 200 -8.59 5.64 5.59
C VAL A 200 -8.35 4.31 4.86
N ARG A 201 -7.10 3.83 4.84
CA ARG A 201 -6.74 2.52 4.26
C ARG A 201 -7.53 1.37 4.92
N SER A 202 -7.59 1.32 6.25
CA SER A 202 -8.31 0.26 6.98
C SER A 202 -9.80 0.16 6.64
N ILE A 203 -10.44 1.28 6.26
CA ILE A 203 -11.82 1.29 5.80
C ILE A 203 -11.91 0.77 4.37
N ILE A 204 -11.07 1.30 3.49
CA ILE A 204 -11.10 1.01 2.05
C ILE A 204 -10.79 -0.46 1.77
N GLU A 205 -9.85 -1.04 2.50
CA GLU A 205 -9.45 -2.44 2.37
C GLU A 205 -10.64 -3.41 2.43
N ARG A 206 -11.64 -3.09 3.27
CA ARG A 206 -12.82 -3.96 3.52
C ARG A 206 -13.74 -4.11 2.31
N PHE A 207 -13.68 -3.21 1.33
CA PHE A 207 -14.57 -3.24 0.17
C PHE A 207 -13.89 -2.95 -1.17
N ARG A 208 -12.67 -2.42 -1.17
CA ARG A 208 -11.79 -2.23 -2.33
C ARG A 208 -10.34 -2.54 -1.93
N PRO A 209 -10.00 -3.81 -1.67
CA PRO A 209 -8.67 -4.20 -1.19
C PRO A 209 -7.54 -3.78 -2.13
N SER A 210 -7.77 -3.79 -3.44
CA SER A 210 -6.80 -3.41 -4.48
C SER A 210 -6.61 -1.90 -4.65
N THR A 211 -7.40 -1.05 -3.99
CA THR A 211 -7.23 0.40 -4.07
C THR A 211 -6.02 0.82 -3.24
N VAL A 212 -5.06 1.45 -3.91
CA VAL A 212 -3.89 2.05 -3.27
C VAL A 212 -4.29 3.36 -2.58
N VAL A 213 -3.86 3.51 -1.34
CA VAL A 213 -4.05 4.72 -0.53
C VAL A 213 -2.68 5.25 -0.15
N MET A 214 -2.34 6.45 -0.65
CA MET A 214 -1.08 7.10 -0.37
C MET A 214 -1.26 8.35 0.49
N SER A 215 -0.28 8.62 1.36
CA SER A 215 -0.16 9.91 1.99
C SER A 215 0.66 10.88 1.15
N GLN A 216 0.50 12.18 1.40
CA GLN A 216 1.35 13.21 0.79
C GLN A 216 2.85 12.99 1.03
N ASN A 217 3.24 12.38 2.16
CA ASN A 217 4.65 12.10 2.48
C ASN A 217 5.25 10.98 1.64
N GLU A 218 4.42 10.17 0.97
CA GLU A 218 4.86 9.05 0.14
C GLU A 218 5.04 9.44 -1.33
N ILE A 219 4.71 10.69 -1.68
CA ILE A 219 4.94 11.25 -3.02
C ILE A 219 6.37 11.80 -3.06
N HIS A 220 7.22 11.13 -3.82
CA HIS A 220 8.60 11.57 -4.00
C HIS A 220 8.62 12.95 -4.71
N PRO A 221 9.47 13.92 -4.30
CA PRO A 221 9.45 15.28 -4.85
C PRO A 221 9.64 15.40 -6.37
N LYS A 222 10.21 14.36 -7.01
CA LYS A 222 10.40 14.31 -8.47
C LYS A 222 9.29 13.56 -9.21
N ALA A 223 8.33 12.98 -8.51
CA ALA A 223 7.21 12.29 -9.13
C ALA A 223 6.30 13.30 -9.84
N LYS A 224 5.84 12.94 -11.05
CA LYS A 224 4.82 13.72 -11.74
C LYS A 224 3.45 13.25 -11.24
N ILE A 225 2.59 14.19 -10.89
CA ILE A 225 1.25 13.88 -10.39
C ILE A 225 0.18 14.58 -11.24
N LYS A 226 -0.97 13.93 -11.40
CA LYS A 226 -2.16 14.50 -12.05
C LYS A 226 -3.38 14.18 -11.20
N THR A 227 -3.99 15.21 -10.62
CA THR A 227 -5.24 15.05 -9.87
C THR A 227 -6.43 15.04 -10.82
N VAL A 228 -7.21 13.96 -10.80
CA VAL A 228 -8.38 13.76 -11.68
C VAL A 228 -9.71 14.00 -11.00
N GLY A 229 -9.70 14.21 -9.69
CA GLY A 229 -10.90 14.56 -8.95
C GLY A 229 -10.68 14.53 -7.44
N GLN A 230 -11.79 14.60 -6.73
CA GLN A 230 -11.83 14.60 -5.29
C GLN A 230 -13.02 13.79 -4.77
N VAL A 231 -12.87 13.23 -3.57
CA VAL A 231 -13.94 12.59 -2.80
C VAL A 231 -14.37 13.47 -1.65
#